data_AF-A0A183GTJ8-F1
#
_entry.id   AF-A0A183GTJ8-F1
#
_cell.length_a   1.000
_cell.length_b   1.000
_cell.length_c   1.000
_cell.angle_alpha   90.00
_cell.angle_beta   90.00
_cell.angle_gamma   90.00
#
_symmetry.space_group_name_H-M   'P 1'
#
loop_
_entity.id
_entity.type
_entity.pdbx_description
1 polymer ?
#
loop_
_entity_poly.entity_id
_entity_poly.type
_entity_poly.pdbx_seq_one_letter_code
_entity_poly.pdbx_strand_id
1 'polypeptide(L)'
;MNYWNTDCGNYYGAIIYFCSFYLIITYIVRNLLVAIIMENFSLFYSSEEDALLSYADIRNFQLVWNMVDREQKRSIPVGRVKFLLRLLKVRSPCMQLY
;
A
#
# COMPACT_ATOMS: atom_id res chain seq x y z
N MET A 1 -39.44 28.84 31.34
CA MET A 1 -39.65 29.59 30.08
C MET A 1 -39.29 28.65 28.94
N ASN A 2 -40.25 28.38 28.06
CA ASN A 2 -40.19 27.30 27.07
C ASN A 2 -39.41 27.74 25.82
N TYR A 3 -38.35 27.02 25.45
CA TYR A 3 -37.52 27.28 24.26
C TYR A 3 -38.28 27.11 22.94
N TRP A 4 -39.42 26.42 22.96
CA TRP A 4 -40.30 26.14 21.81
C TRP A 4 -41.27 27.28 21.46
N ASN A 5 -41.32 28.35 22.26
CA ASN A 5 -42.17 29.53 22.01
C ASN A 5 -41.39 30.74 21.45
N THR A 6 -40.14 30.54 21.04
CA THR A 6 -39.25 31.58 20.55
C THR A 6 -38.57 31.11 19.27
N ASP A 7 -38.67 31.89 18.19
CA ASP A 7 -38.00 31.64 16.91
C ASP A 7 -36.53 32.16 16.89
N CYS A 8 -36.02 32.66 18.02
CA CYS A 8 -34.66 33.19 18.12
C CYS A 8 -33.64 32.09 18.44
N GLY A 9 -32.61 31.96 17.59
CA GLY A 9 -31.46 31.09 17.83
C GLY A 9 -30.49 31.63 18.89
N ASN A 10 -29.73 30.73 19.51
CA ASN A 10 -28.67 31.09 20.44
C ASN A 10 -27.34 31.29 19.70
N TYR A 11 -26.88 32.54 19.53
CA TYR A 11 -25.63 32.87 18.84
C TYR A 11 -24.40 32.16 19.43
N TYR A 12 -24.23 32.22 20.75
CA TYR A 12 -23.10 31.57 21.42
C TYR A 12 -23.21 30.05 21.37
N GLY A 13 -24.42 29.51 21.52
CA GLY A 13 -24.68 28.08 21.40
C GLY A 13 -24.40 27.53 20.01
N ALA A 14 -24.79 28.27 18.96
CA ALA A 14 -24.52 27.92 17.57
C ALA A 14 -23.02 27.89 17.29
N ILE A 15 -22.27 28.91 17.71
CA ILE A 15 -20.81 28.95 17.53
C ILE A 15 -20.14 27.74 18.20
N ILE A 16 -20.47 27.46 19.46
CA ILE A 16 -19.86 26.33 20.19
C ILE A 16 -20.20 25.01 19.51
N TYR A 17 -21.46 24.83 19.09
CA TYR A 17 -21.91 23.62 18.40
C TYR A 17 -21.18 23.40 17.07
N PHE A 18 -21.18 24.41 16.18
CA PHE A 18 -20.55 24.28 14.87
C PHE A 18 -19.02 24.13 14.98
N CYS A 19 -18.36 24.91 15.84
CA CYS A 19 -16.92 24.81 16.03
C CYS A 19 -16.51 23.44 16.60
N SER A 20 -17.17 22.96 17.65
CA SER A 20 -16.83 21.67 18.25
C SER A 20 -17.09 20.52 17.28
N PHE A 21 -18.25 20.51 16.61
CA PHE A 21 -18.60 19.50 15.62
C PHE A 21 -17.60 19.45 14.45
N TYR A 22 -17.26 20.62 13.90
CA TYR A 22 -16.30 20.72 12.79
C TYR A 22 -14.90 20.24 13.20
N LEU A 23 -14.42 20.64 14.39
CA LEU A 23 -13.12 20.21 14.90
C LEU A 23 -13.09 18.69 15.12
N ILE A 24 -14.13 18.12 15.70
CA ILE A 24 -14.24 16.67 15.95
C ILE A 24 -14.20 15.90 14.62
N ILE A 25 -15.05 16.26 13.65
CA ILE A 25 -15.08 15.58 12.36
C ILE A 25 -13.75 15.70 11.63
N THR A 26 -13.20 16.91 11.54
CA THR A 26 -11.95 17.15 10.81
C THR A 26 -10.80 16.39 11.46
N TYR A 27 -10.75 16.31 12.79
CA TYR A 27 -9.73 15.55 13.49
C TYR A 27 -9.84 14.05 13.22
N ILE A 28 -11.06 13.49 13.27
CA ILE A 28 -11.30 12.07 12.94
C ILE A 28 -10.87 11.77 11.50
N VAL A 29 -11.37 12.55 10.53
CA VAL A 29 -11.07 12.35 9.10
C VAL A 29 -9.60 12.53 8.82
N ARG A 30 -8.94 13.53 9.42
CA ARG A 30 -7.50 13.75 9.27
C ARG A 30 -6.68 12.58 9.80
N ASN A 31 -7.02 12.06 10.98
CA ASN A 31 -6.31 10.91 11.56
C ASN A 31 -6.50 9.65 10.73
N LEU A 32 -7.72 9.42 10.21
CA LEU A 32 -8.01 8.30 9.31
C LEU A 32 -7.25 8.43 7.98
N LEU A 33 -7.22 9.63 7.38
CA LEU A 33 -6.50 9.88 6.14
C LEU A 33 -4.99 9.65 6.31
N VAL A 34 -4.40 10.16 7.40
CA VAL A 34 -2.98 9.94 7.70
C VAL A 34 -2.71 8.45 7.88
N ALA A 35 -3.57 7.71 8.59
CA ALA A 35 -3.41 6.26 8.77
C ALA A 35 -3.43 5.52 7.42
N ILE A 36 -4.40 5.82 6.56
CA ILE A 36 -4.48 5.23 5.21
C ILE A 36 -3.25 5.57 4.38
N ILE A 37 -2.81 6.83 4.39
CA ILE A 37 -1.63 7.26 3.64
C ILE A 37 -0.38 6.53 4.15
N MET A 38 -0.22 6.41 5.47
CA MET A 38 0.91 5.69 6.07
C MET A 38 0.88 4.20 5.72
N GLU A 39 -0.28 3.57 5.69
CA GLU A 39 -0.42 2.16 5.29
C GLU A 39 -0.08 1.96 3.80
N ASN A 40 -0.56 2.85 2.93
CA ASN A 40 -0.21 2.82 1.51
C ASN A 40 1.29 3.00 1.33
N PHE A 41 1.88 4.01 1.96
CA PHE A 41 3.32 4.22 1.89
C PHE A 41 4.10 3.06 2.52
N SER A 42 3.68 2.50 3.65
CA SER A 42 4.36 1.32 4.22
C SER A 42 4.27 0.13 3.28
N LEU A 43 3.15 -0.10 2.58
CA LEU A 43 3.05 -1.16 1.58
C LEU A 43 4.05 -0.95 0.44
N PHE A 44 4.21 0.28 -0.04
CA PHE A 44 5.18 0.59 -1.10
C PHE A 44 6.64 0.52 -0.60
N TYR A 45 6.95 1.06 0.58
CA TYR A 45 8.32 1.14 1.10
C TYR A 45 8.80 -0.14 1.79
N SER A 46 7.95 -0.86 2.53
CA SER A 46 8.30 -2.18 3.11
C SER A 46 8.49 -3.27 2.06
N SER A 47 8.08 -3.01 0.81
CA SER A 47 8.31 -3.95 -0.30
C SER A 47 9.76 -4.02 -0.81
N GLU A 48 10.62 -3.08 -0.40
CA GLU A 48 12.05 -3.13 -0.76
C GLU A 48 12.88 -3.99 0.21
N GLU A 49 12.56 -3.99 1.52
CA GLU A 49 13.42 -4.64 2.54
C GLU A 49 12.74 -5.78 3.33
N ASP A 50 11.42 -5.80 3.51
CA ASP A 50 10.71 -6.76 4.39
C ASP A 50 9.65 -7.64 3.70
N ALA A 51 9.35 -7.40 2.42
CA ALA A 51 8.48 -8.31 1.67
C ALA A 51 9.21 -9.62 1.36
N LEU A 52 8.61 -10.74 1.74
CA LEU A 52 9.07 -12.13 1.50
C LEU A 52 9.41 -12.43 0.02
N LEU A 53 9.01 -11.55 -0.89
CA LEU A 53 9.48 -11.47 -2.28
C LEU A 53 9.74 -9.99 -2.63
N SER A 54 11.00 -9.57 -2.72
CA SER A 54 11.35 -8.20 -3.11
C SER A 54 10.99 -7.96 -4.59
N TYR A 55 10.66 -6.72 -4.97
CA TYR A 55 10.46 -6.35 -6.37
C TYR A 55 11.65 -6.73 -7.27
N ALA A 56 12.87 -6.69 -6.72
CA ALA A 56 14.07 -7.15 -7.42
C ALA A 56 14.02 -8.65 -7.77
N ASP A 57 13.48 -9.48 -6.87
CA ASP A 57 13.34 -10.92 -7.10
C ASP A 57 12.28 -11.23 -8.16
N ILE A 58 11.16 -10.50 -8.14
CA ILE A 58 10.12 -10.59 -9.19
C ILE A 58 10.70 -10.22 -10.55
N ARG A 59 11.46 -9.12 -10.62
CA ARG A 59 12.13 -8.67 -11.85
C ARG A 59 13.13 -9.71 -12.36
N ASN A 60 13.95 -10.26 -11.47
CA ASN A 60 14.89 -11.33 -11.81
C ASN A 60 14.17 -12.58 -12.31
N PHE A 61 13.06 -12.96 -11.69
CA PHE A 61 12.20 -14.05 -12.15
C PHE A 61 11.66 -13.81 -13.55
N GLN A 62 11.09 -12.62 -13.81
CA GLN A 62 10.58 -12.26 -15.13
C GLN A 62 11.66 -12.29 -16.21
N LEU A 63 12.89 -11.84 -15.91
CA LEU A 63 14.01 -11.87 -16.84
C LEU A 63 14.41 -13.29 -17.20
N VAL A 64 14.60 -14.17 -16.20
CA VAL A 64 14.93 -15.58 -16.44
C VAL A 64 13.79 -16.30 -17.16
N TRP A 65 12.54 -16.01 -16.78
CA TRP A 65 11.36 -16.55 -17.44
C TRP A 65 11.32 -16.19 -18.93
N ASN A 66 11.54 -14.92 -19.28
CA ASN A 66 11.57 -14.46 -20.67
C ASN A 66 12.72 -15.10 -21.49
N MET A 67 13.84 -15.46 -20.85
CA MET A 67 14.91 -16.18 -21.53
C MET A 67 14.54 -17.64 -21.83
N VAL A 68 13.77 -18.28 -20.96
CA VAL A 68 13.37 -19.69 -21.08
C VAL A 68 12.14 -19.85 -21.98
N ASP A 69 11.16 -18.94 -21.89
CA ASP A 69 9.93 -18.90 -22.69
C ASP A 69 10.08 -17.96 -23.91
N ARG A 70 10.89 -18.38 -24.89
CA ARG A 70 11.12 -17.62 -26.14
C ARG A 70 9.86 -17.45 -27.00
N GLU A 71 8.86 -18.30 -26.81
CA GLU A 71 7.61 -18.28 -27.59
C GLU A 71 6.49 -17.50 -26.89
N GLN A 72 6.75 -16.92 -25.70
CA GLN A 72 5.76 -16.19 -24.90
C GLN A 72 4.47 -17.00 -24.67
N LYS A 73 4.56 -18.33 -24.57
CA LYS A 73 3.41 -19.22 -24.39
C LYS A 73 2.82 -19.13 -22.99
N ARG A 74 3.45 -18.38 -22.07
CA ARG A 74 3.07 -18.21 -20.65
C ARG A 74 2.99 -19.54 -19.89
N SER A 75 3.51 -20.61 -20.47
CA SER A 75 3.48 -21.96 -19.96
C SER A 75 4.78 -22.66 -20.37
N ILE A 76 5.37 -23.38 -19.43
CA ILE A 76 6.65 -24.05 -19.62
C ILE A 76 6.45 -25.53 -19.28
N PRO A 77 6.96 -26.48 -20.10
CA PRO A 77 6.89 -27.90 -19.77
C PRO A 77 7.69 -28.21 -18.49
N VAL A 78 7.16 -29.12 -17.65
CA VAL A 78 7.69 -29.43 -16.30
C VAL A 78 9.19 -29.77 -16.29
N GLY A 79 9.71 -30.39 -17.36
CA GLY A 79 11.13 -30.70 -17.51
C GLY A 79 12.05 -29.47 -17.49
N ARG A 80 11.56 -28.30 -17.90
CA ARG A 80 12.33 -27.04 -17.97
C ARG A 80 12.25 -26.24 -16.66
N VAL A 81 11.35 -26.58 -15.73
CA VAL A 81 11.23 -25.94 -14.42
C VAL A 81 12.50 -26.14 -13.59
N LYS A 82 13.09 -27.35 -13.62
CA LYS A 82 14.37 -27.62 -12.94
C LYS A 82 15.51 -26.74 -13.48
N PHE A 83 15.51 -26.46 -14.78
CA PHE A 83 16.49 -25.59 -15.41
C PHE A 83 16.30 -24.13 -15.00
N LEU A 84 15.05 -23.65 -14.97
CA LEU A 84 14.70 -22.30 -14.52
C LEU A 84 15.09 -22.06 -13.05
N LEU A 85 14.80 -23.00 -12.15
CA LEU A 85 15.18 -22.89 -10.73
C LEU A 85 16.70 -22.87 -10.52
N ARG A 86 17.46 -23.62 -11.33
CA ARG A 86 18.93 -23.57 -11.31
C ARG A 86 19.45 -22.20 -11.76
N LEU A 87 18.87 -21.63 -12.82
CA LEU A 87 19.24 -20.31 -13.32
C LEU A 87 18.96 -19.20 -12.32
N LEU A 88 17.82 -19.26 -11.61
CA LEU A 88 17.47 -18.32 -10.56
C LEU A 88 18.45 -18.38 -9.39
N LYS A 89 18.74 -19.58 -8.87
CA LYS A 89 19.65 -19.78 -7.73
C LYS A 89 21.07 -19.26 -7.99
N VAL A 90 21.55 -19.35 -9.23
CA VAL A 90 22.90 -18.89 -9.61
C VAL A 90 23.02 -17.36 -9.63
N ARG A 91 21.90 -16.63 -9.84
CA ARG A 91 21.91 -15.17 -9.99
C ARG A 91 21.64 -14.41 -8.67
N SER A 92 21.39 -15.14 -7.57
CA SER A 92 21.07 -14.60 -6.24
C SER A 92 22.24 -14.32 -5.26
N PRO A 93 23.56 -14.28 -5.60
CA PRO A 93 24.58 -13.90 -4.60
C PRO A 93 25.30 -12.56 -4.83
N CYS A 94 24.95 -11.71 -5.80
CA CYS A 94 25.69 -10.46 -6.06
C CYS A 94 24.85 -9.17 -5.96
N MET A 95 24.01 -9.06 -4.93
CA MET A 95 23.39 -7.77 -4.58
C MET A 95 23.41 -7.56 -3.05
N GLN A 96 24.60 -7.68 -2.44
CA GLN A 96 24.87 -7.27 -1.05
C GLN A 96 26.12 -6.38 -0.93
N LEU A 97 26.62 -5.84 -2.05
CA LEU A 97 27.76 -4.93 -2.06
C LEU A 97 27.50 -3.79 -3.05
N TYR A 98 26.58 -2.90 -2.66
CA TYR A 98 26.75 -1.46 -2.85
C TYR A 98 25.82 -0.70 -1.91
#